data_AF-A0A0X8FBH1-F1
#
_entry.id   AF-A0A0X8FBH1-F1
#
_cell.length_a   1.000
_cell.length_b   1.000
_cell.length_c   1.000
_cell.angle_alpha   90.00
_cell.angle_beta   90.00
_cell.angle_gamma   90.00
#
_symmetry.space_group_name_H-M   'P 1'
#
loop_
_entity.id
_entity.type
_entity.pdbx_description
1 polymer ?
#
loop_
_entity_poly.entity_id
_entity_poly.type
_entity_poly.pdbx_seq_one_letter_code
_entity_poly.pdbx_strand_id
1 'polypeptide(L)'
;MPTIYKSTYELDPSIGSLFIEFTNNTSGEFGEYEIPEDTPCMIQRLIGDSGEDNWIEIINPEEFLTNPFFDDFTVNQYNIKQLIKASKID
;
A
#
# COMPACT_ATOMS: atom_id res chain seq x y z
N MET A 1 13.26 -7.83 -2.49
CA MET A 1 12.91 -6.66 -1.67
C MET A 1 11.87 -5.91 -2.45
N PRO A 2 10.72 -5.56 -1.84
CA PRO A 2 9.65 -4.86 -2.56
C PRO A 2 10.15 -3.55 -3.19
N THR A 3 9.61 -3.21 -4.36
CA THR A 3 9.85 -1.92 -5.02
C THR A 3 8.82 -0.92 -4.51
N ILE A 4 9.24 0.29 -4.16
CA ILE A 4 8.36 1.34 -3.65
C ILE A 4 8.53 2.59 -4.50
N TYR A 5 7.43 3.19 -4.94
CA TYR A 5 7.44 4.44 -5.67
C TYR A 5 6.21 5.28 -5.37
N LYS A 6 6.38 6.60 -5.52
CA LYS A 6 5.29 7.57 -5.38
C LYS A 6 4.49 7.66 -6.67
N SER A 7 3.20 7.89 -6.52
CA SER A 7 2.30 8.27 -7.61
C SER A 7 1.28 9.29 -7.07
N THR A 8 0.32 9.64 -7.91
CA THR A 8 -0.88 10.40 -7.53
C THR A 8 -2.10 9.50 -7.73
N TYR A 9 -3.11 9.68 -6.89
CA TYR A 9 -4.34 8.91 -7.03
C TYR A 9 -5.08 9.27 -8.33
N GLU A 10 -5.55 8.27 -9.08
CA GLU A 10 -6.14 8.49 -10.41
C GLU A 10 -7.40 9.37 -10.36
N LEU A 11 -8.26 9.18 -9.36
CA LEU A 11 -9.51 9.93 -9.24
C LEU A 11 -9.31 11.37 -8.73
N ASP A 12 -8.24 11.61 -7.98
CA ASP A 12 -7.87 12.94 -7.49
C ASP A 12 -6.34 13.07 -7.41
N PRO A 13 -5.70 13.69 -8.43
CA PRO A 13 -4.25 13.86 -8.47
C PRO A 13 -3.68 14.75 -7.36
N SER A 14 -4.51 15.48 -6.61
CA SER A 14 -4.06 16.24 -5.44
C SER A 14 -3.75 15.36 -4.24
N ILE A 15 -4.25 14.11 -4.24
CA ILE A 15 -3.99 13.12 -3.22
C ILE A 15 -2.79 12.27 -3.66
N GLY A 16 -1.75 12.27 -2.83
CA GLY A 16 -0.59 11.40 -3.06
C GLY A 16 -0.95 9.93 -2.89
N SER A 17 -0.28 9.06 -3.63
CA SER A 17 -0.33 7.63 -3.41
C SER A 17 1.07 7.01 -3.39
N LEU A 18 1.18 5.86 -2.72
CA LEU A 18 2.41 5.11 -2.62
C LEU A 18 2.15 3.65 -3.04
N PHE A 19 2.82 3.23 -4.10
CA PHE A 19 2.78 1.85 -4.57
C PHE A 19 3.90 1.04 -3.92
N ILE A 20 3.56 -0.19 -3.54
CA ILE A 20 4.51 -1.19 -3.04
C ILE A 20 4.29 -2.47 -3.85
N GLU A 21 5.25 -2.77 -4.71
CA GLU A 21 5.25 -3.98 -5.54
C GLU A 21 6.08 -5.07 -4.86
N PHE A 22 5.42 -6.17 -4.50
CA PHE A 22 6.07 -7.37 -3.95
C PHE A 22 6.57 -8.29 -5.06
N THR A 23 5.85 -8.34 -6.18
CA THR A 23 6.19 -9.14 -7.35
C THR A 23 6.03 -8.31 -8.63
N ASN A 24 6.70 -8.70 -9.72
CA ASN A 24 6.54 -8.05 -11.03
C ASN A 24 5.32 -8.59 -11.80
N ASN A 25 4.36 -9.22 -11.12
CA ASN A 25 3.17 -9.80 -11.74
C ASN A 25 1.99 -8.84 -11.63
N THR A 26 1.29 -8.64 -12.75
CA THR A 26 0.09 -7.80 -12.83
C THR A 26 -1.19 -8.60 -13.04
N SER A 27 -1.12 -9.95 -13.06
CA SER A 27 -2.30 -10.82 -13.02
C SER A 27 -2.83 -10.93 -11.59
N GLY A 28 -4.14 -10.99 -11.43
CA GLY A 28 -4.75 -11.20 -10.13
C GLY A 28 -6.17 -10.65 -10.03
N GLU A 29 -6.69 -10.67 -8.81
CA GLU A 29 -7.97 -10.08 -8.45
C GLU A 29 -7.74 -8.76 -7.69
N PHE A 30 -8.47 -7.72 -8.09
CA PHE A 30 -8.45 -6.45 -7.38
C PHE A 30 -9.25 -6.55 -6.09
N GLY A 31 -8.73 -5.94 -5.03
CA GLY A 31 -9.43 -5.82 -3.76
C GLY A 31 -8.96 -4.61 -2.97
N GLU A 32 -9.49 -4.50 -1.76
CA GLU A 32 -9.16 -3.45 -0.80
C GLU A 32 -8.99 -4.06 0.58
N TYR A 33 -8.15 -3.46 1.41
CA TYR A 33 -8.08 -3.82 2.82
C TYR A 33 -9.17 -3.09 3.61
N GLU A 34 -9.86 -3.81 4.49
CA GLU A 34 -10.77 -3.21 5.45
C GLU A 34 -9.98 -2.42 6.50
N ILE A 35 -10.34 -1.15 6.66
CA ILE A 35 -9.75 -0.23 7.64
C ILE A 35 -10.89 0.52 8.36
N PRO A 36 -10.64 1.16 9.52
CA PRO A 36 -11.68 1.89 10.24
C PRO A 36 -12.27 3.02 9.38
N GLU A 37 -13.59 3.15 9.36
CA GLU A 37 -14.35 4.08 8.49
C GLU A 37 -13.89 5.55 8.61
N ASP A 38 -13.45 5.97 9.79
CA ASP A 38 -12.99 7.34 10.05
C ASP A 38 -11.53 7.59 9.67
N THR A 39 -10.86 6.62 9.04
CA THR A 39 -9.46 6.76 8.62
C THR A 39 -9.40 7.41 7.23
N PRO A 40 -8.84 8.62 7.07
CA PRO A 40 -8.74 9.30 5.78
C PRO A 40 -7.62 8.74 4.88
N CYS A 41 -7.56 7.42 4.76
CA CYS A 41 -6.63 6.64 3.95
C CYS A 41 -7.41 5.56 3.21
N MET A 42 -6.87 5.00 2.13
CA MET A 42 -7.38 3.79 1.51
C MET A 42 -6.22 2.91 1.09
N ILE A 43 -6.39 1.58 1.12
CA ILE A 43 -5.38 0.63 0.69
C ILE A 43 -5.98 -0.32 -0.33
N GLN A 44 -5.60 -0.13 -1.59
CA GLN A 44 -5.97 -1.03 -2.68
C GLN A 44 -4.90 -2.11 -2.84
N ARG A 45 -5.30 -3.28 -3.36
CA ARG A 45 -4.42 -4.43 -3.54
C ARG A 45 -4.74 -5.19 -4.81
N LEU A 46 -3.72 -5.86 -5.34
CA LEU A 46 -3.88 -6.91 -6.34
C LEU A 46 -3.42 -8.24 -5.75
N ILE A 47 -4.37 -9.16 -5.57
CA ILE A 47 -4.13 -10.50 -5.05
C ILE A 47 -3.69 -11.38 -6.22
N GLY A 48 -2.44 -11.85 -6.18
CA GLY A 48 -1.93 -12.76 -7.19
C GLY A 48 -2.57 -14.14 -7.12
N ASP A 49 -2.35 -14.94 -8.16
CA ASP A 49 -2.94 -16.28 -8.31
C ASP A 49 -2.50 -17.26 -7.18
N SER A 50 -1.42 -16.95 -6.46
CA SER A 50 -0.95 -17.69 -5.28
C SER A 50 -1.69 -17.33 -3.98
N GLY A 51 -2.54 -16.30 -3.99
CA GLY A 51 -3.20 -15.73 -2.81
C GLY A 51 -2.37 -14.69 -2.06
N GLU A 52 -1.13 -14.44 -2.46
CA GLU A 52 -0.29 -13.36 -1.93
C GLU A 52 -0.51 -12.06 -2.71
N ASP A 53 -0.24 -10.92 -2.09
CA ASP A 53 -0.34 -9.63 -2.80
C ASP A 53 0.80 -9.46 -3.79
N ASN A 54 0.46 -9.13 -5.04
CA ASN A 54 1.45 -8.70 -6.02
C ASN A 54 1.87 -7.25 -5.75
N TRP A 55 0.90 -6.37 -5.45
CA TRP A 55 1.15 -5.01 -5.02
C TRP A 55 0.04 -4.49 -4.10
N ILE A 56 0.37 -3.44 -3.36
CA ILE A 56 -0.60 -2.58 -2.67
C ILE A 56 -0.37 -1.11 -3.05
N GLU A 57 -1.44 -0.34 -3.12
CA GLU A 57 -1.43 1.11 -3.26
C GLU A 57 -2.01 1.73 -2.00
N ILE A 58 -1.23 2.58 -1.34
CA ILE A 58 -1.65 3.34 -0.17
C ILE A 58 -2.00 4.75 -0.64
N ILE A 59 -3.28 5.08 -0.60
CA ILE A 59 -3.82 6.39 -0.97
C ILE A 59 -3.89 7.25 0.29
N ASN A 60 -3.41 8.48 0.18
CA ASN A 60 -3.11 9.35 1.31
C ASN A 60 -2.08 8.73 2.30
N PRO A 61 -0.83 8.51 1.86
CA PRO A 61 0.18 7.79 2.65
C PRO A 61 0.63 8.54 3.91
N GLU A 62 0.42 9.85 4.02
CA GLU A 62 0.72 10.61 5.24
C GLU A 62 -0.16 10.15 6.42
N GLU A 63 -1.46 9.98 6.16
CA GLU A 63 -2.43 9.46 7.14
C GLU A 63 -2.12 8.01 7.51
N PHE A 64 -1.75 7.18 6.53
CA PHE A 64 -1.28 5.82 6.79
C PHE A 64 -0.08 5.80 7.76
N LEU A 65 0.94 6.62 7.49
CA LEU A 65 2.20 6.61 8.24
C LEU A 65 2.04 7.13 9.67
N THR A 66 1.14 8.09 9.88
CA THR A 66 0.91 8.75 11.18
C THR A 66 -0.13 8.05 12.05
N ASN A 67 -1.07 7.30 11.47
CA ASN A 67 -2.13 6.63 12.23
C ASN A 67 -1.63 5.35 12.95
N PRO A 68 -1.73 5.24 14.28
CA PRO A 68 -1.26 4.08 15.06
C PRO A 68 -1.92 2.75 14.68
N PHE A 69 -3.13 2.76 14.10
CA PHE A 69 -3.81 1.55 13.65
C PHE A 69 -2.93 0.70 12.70
N PHE A 70 -2.11 1.37 11.89
CA PHE A 70 -1.24 0.72 10.92
C PHE A 70 0.16 0.35 11.46
N ASP A 71 0.43 0.52 12.76
CA ASP A 71 1.76 0.22 13.31
C ASP A 71 2.13 -1.27 13.18
N ASP A 72 1.14 -2.15 13.29
CA ASP A 72 1.27 -3.60 13.13
C ASP A 72 0.74 -4.12 11.77
N PHE A 73 0.43 -3.23 10.83
CA PHE A 73 -0.09 -3.62 9.52
C PHE A 73 0.98 -4.33 8.70
N THR A 74 0.68 -5.58 8.34
CA THR A 74 1.61 -6.45 7.62
C THR A 74 0.98 -7.00 6.34
N VAL A 75 1.77 -7.08 5.26
CA VAL A 75 1.40 -7.70 3.99
C VAL A 75 2.57 -8.57 3.53
N ASN A 76 2.30 -9.82 3.13
CA ASN A 76 3.32 -10.79 2.74
C ASN A 76 4.50 -10.87 3.74
N GLN A 77 4.20 -10.87 5.04
CA GLN A 77 5.18 -10.89 6.15
C GLN A 77 6.04 -9.61 6.31
N TYR A 78 5.77 -8.55 5.52
CA TYR A 78 6.43 -7.25 5.67
C TYR A 78 5.59 -6.29 6.51
N ASN A 79 6.19 -5.66 7.52
CA ASN A 79 5.60 -4.49 8.15
C ASN A 79 5.72 -3.29 7.21
N ILE A 80 4.59 -2.75 6.78
CA ILE A 80 4.55 -1.78 5.69
C ILE A 80 5.13 -0.43 6.08
N LYS A 81 4.85 0.07 7.29
CA LYS A 81 5.47 1.31 7.77
C LYS A 81 6.99 1.21 7.84
N GLN A 82 7.51 0.10 8.36
CA GLN A 82 8.96 -0.11 8.45
C GLN A 82 9.59 -0.21 7.06
N LEU A 83 8.93 -0.92 6.13
CA LEU A 83 9.37 -1.07 4.75
C LEU A 83 9.46 0.30 4.04
N ILE A 84 8.44 1.15 4.19
CA ILE A 84 8.42 2.51 3.64
C ILE A 84 9.55 3.35 4.25
N LYS A 85 9.72 3.33 5.58
CA LYS A 85 10.77 4.09 6.29
C LYS A 85 12.19 3.67 5.92
N ALA A 86 12.41 2.38 5.65
CA ALA A 86 13.70 1.84 5.25
C ALA A 86 14.04 2.16 3.78
N SER A 87 13.04 2.49 2.99
CA SER A 87 13.19 2.80 1.57
C SER A 87 13.64 4.24 1.41
N LYS A 88 14.68 4.45 0.60
CA LYS A 88 14.97 5.79 0.06
C LYS A 88 13.92 6.02 -1.01
N ILE A 89 12.79 6.61 -0.62
CA ILE A 89 11.70 6.88 -1.55
C ILE A 89 12.19 8.00 -2.47
N ASP A 90 12.68 7.62 -3.65
CA ASP A 90 13.07 8.55 -4.72
C ASP A 90 11.92 9.50 -5.09
#